data_AF-A0A7R7ZUR9-F1
#
_entry.id   AF-A0A7R7ZUR9-F1
#
_cell.length_a   1.000
_cell.length_b   1.000
_cell.length_c   1.000
_cell.angle_alpha   90.00
_cell.angle_beta   90.00
_cell.angle_gamma   90.00
#
_symmetry.space_group_name_H-M   'P 1'
#
loop_
_entity.id
_entity.type
_entity.pdbx_description
1 polymer ?
#
loop_
_entity_poly.entity_id
_entity_poly.type
_entity_poly.pdbx_seq_one_letter_code
_entity_poly.pdbx_strand_id
1 'polypeptide(L)'
;MKRWLSNGIQWYKGQTWNDLLTDTICTMLGHLNMNLTHSSHGGVQSQEVFVVGLQGPYLHICRGFFPRDRIARVYQHGYSDEEEFGLEFTRGYNLYLKEDWLEATRALSRLLRYLLSGKAMVAAVYRRE
;
A
#
# COMPACT_ATOMS: atom_id res chain seq x y z
N MET A 1 -9.53 -19.94 -1.95
CA MET A 1 -9.69 -18.52 -1.53
C MET A 1 -9.17 -18.20 -0.10
N LYS A 2 -8.86 -19.19 0.76
CA LYS A 2 -8.39 -18.99 2.15
C LYS A 2 -6.90 -18.68 2.35
N ARG A 3 -6.09 -18.55 1.29
CA ARG A 3 -4.61 -18.42 1.38
C ARG A 3 -4.09 -16.97 1.43
N TRP A 4 -4.98 -15.98 1.32
CA TRP A 4 -4.62 -14.58 1.12
C TRP A 4 -4.77 -13.67 2.35
N LEU A 5 -5.27 -14.19 3.48
CA LEU A 5 -5.55 -13.37 4.67
C LEU A 5 -4.47 -13.45 5.77
N SER A 6 -3.41 -14.26 5.62
CA SER A 6 -2.45 -14.48 6.72
C SER A 6 -0.99 -14.11 6.44
N ASN A 7 -0.61 -13.80 5.21
CA ASN A 7 0.80 -13.58 4.89
C ASN A 7 0.99 -12.15 4.41
N GLY A 8 1.80 -11.37 5.12
CA GLY A 8 2.40 -10.16 4.55
C GLY A 8 3.13 -10.50 3.25
N ILE A 9 3.45 -9.49 2.46
CA ILE A 9 4.12 -9.64 1.16
C ILE A 9 5.46 -10.35 1.36
N GLN A 10 5.44 -11.67 1.23
CA GLN A 10 6.59 -12.53 1.42
C GLN A 10 7.02 -13.00 0.05
N TRP A 11 8.19 -12.54 -0.37
CA TRP A 11 8.85 -12.99 -1.58
C TRP A 11 9.00 -14.53 -1.59
N TYR A 12 8.88 -15.11 -2.79
CA TYR A 12 9.21 -16.50 -3.05
C TYR A 12 10.11 -16.62 -4.30
N LYS A 13 10.93 -17.69 -4.34
CA LYS A 13 11.86 -17.94 -5.45
C LYS A 13 11.08 -18.13 -6.77
N GLY A 14 11.32 -17.25 -7.74
CA GLY A 14 10.64 -17.25 -9.04
C GLY A 14 9.52 -16.21 -9.19
N GLN A 15 9.23 -15.41 -8.15
CA GLN A 15 8.27 -14.31 -8.24
C GLN A 15 8.70 -13.28 -9.29
N THR A 16 7.81 -12.97 -10.23
CA THR A 16 8.03 -11.94 -11.24
C THR A 16 7.69 -10.55 -10.70
N TRP A 17 8.14 -9.51 -11.40
CA TRP A 17 7.73 -8.14 -11.12
C TRP A 17 6.20 -7.95 -11.20
N ASN A 18 5.54 -8.61 -12.15
CA ASN A 18 4.08 -8.54 -12.28
C ASN A 18 3.37 -9.19 -11.09
N ASP A 19 3.92 -10.27 -10.54
CA ASP A 19 3.36 -10.91 -9.34
C ASP A 19 3.49 -9.98 -8.12
N LEU A 20 4.65 -9.36 -7.92
CA LEU A 20 4.86 -8.38 -6.84
C LEU A 20 3.92 -7.17 -6.98
N LEU A 21 3.77 -6.64 -8.20
CA LEU A 21 2.86 -5.54 -8.49
C LEU A 21 1.41 -5.94 -8.20
N THR A 22 0.99 -7.13 -8.64
CA THR A 22 -0.35 -7.66 -8.39
C THR A 22 -0.60 -7.81 -6.89
N ASP A 23 0.33 -8.40 -6.15
CA ASP A 23 0.22 -8.56 -4.69
C ASP A 23 0.16 -7.20 -3.98
N THR A 24 0.96 -6.23 -4.43
CA THR A 24 0.98 -4.87 -3.89
C THR A 24 -0.37 -4.18 -4.13
N ILE A 25 -0.89 -4.23 -5.36
CA ILE A 25 -2.17 -3.61 -5.73
C ILE A 25 -3.33 -4.26 -4.97
N CYS A 26 -3.39 -5.60 -4.95
CA CYS A 26 -4.40 -6.34 -4.20
C CYS A 26 -4.37 -5.98 -2.71
N THR A 27 -3.18 -5.84 -2.12
CA THR A 27 -3.01 -5.41 -0.73
C THR A 27 -3.54 -4.00 -0.50
N MET A 28 -3.19 -3.06 -1.39
CA MET A 28 -3.65 -1.67 -1.31
C MET A 28 -5.18 -1.57 -1.42
N LEU A 29 -5.78 -2.29 -2.37
CA LEU A 29 -7.23 -2.34 -2.54
C LEU A 29 -7.92 -3.03 -1.36
N GLY A 30 -7.31 -4.07 -0.78
CA GLY A 30 -7.81 -4.71 0.43
C GLY A 30 -7.88 -3.75 1.63
N HIS A 31 -6.81 -2.98 1.86
CA HIS A 31 -6.79 -1.94 2.89
C HIS A 31 -7.84 -0.85 2.62
N LEU A 32 -7.94 -0.38 1.37
CA LEU A 32 -8.95 0.60 0.97
C LEU A 32 -10.38 0.10 1.26
N ASN A 33 -10.68 -1.14 0.88
CA ASN A 33 -11.99 -1.74 1.11
C ASN A 33 -12.31 -1.86 2.61
N MET A 34 -11.36 -2.31 3.43
CA MET A 34 -11.55 -2.39 4.88
C MET A 34 -11.88 -1.01 5.47
N ASN A 35 -11.14 0.02 5.08
CA ASN A 35 -11.35 1.38 5.58
C ASN A 35 -12.72 1.94 5.18
N LEU A 36 -13.22 1.60 3.97
CA LEU A 36 -14.55 2.00 3.53
C LEU A 36 -15.65 1.31 4.33
N THR A 37 -15.52 0.01 4.62
CA THR A 37 -16.52 -0.73 5.41
C THR A 37 -16.68 -0.23 6.84
N HIS A 38 -15.64 0.37 7.42
CA HIS A 38 -15.66 0.92 8.77
C HIS A 38 -16.07 2.40 8.85
N SER A 39 -16.24 3.07 7.71
CA SER A 39 -16.56 4.50 7.62
C SER A 39 -18.07 4.76 7.74
N SER A 40 -18.70 4.32 8.83
CA SER A 40 -20.17 4.35 8.98
C SER A 40 -20.75 5.75 9.24
N HIS A 41 -19.94 6.77 9.55
CA HIS A 41 -20.44 8.06 10.07
C HIS A 41 -19.82 9.34 9.46
N GLY A 42 -18.92 9.25 8.46
CA GLY A 42 -18.12 10.42 8.03
C GLY A 42 -18.01 10.69 6.52
N GLY A 43 -18.69 9.90 5.68
CA GLY A 43 -18.53 9.96 4.23
C GLY A 43 -17.17 9.44 3.76
N VAL A 44 -17.03 9.25 2.44
CA VAL A 44 -15.78 8.82 1.81
C VAL A 44 -14.73 9.93 1.99
N GLN A 45 -13.50 9.55 2.34
CA GLN A 45 -12.34 10.46 2.43
C GLN A 45 -11.27 10.01 1.43
N SER A 46 -10.36 10.91 1.05
CA SER A 46 -9.16 10.51 0.30
C SER A 46 -8.29 9.65 1.21
N GLN A 47 -7.63 8.64 0.64
CA GLN A 47 -6.84 7.68 1.40
C GLN A 47 -5.47 7.47 0.79
N GLU A 48 -4.48 7.25 1.65
CA GLU A 48 -3.16 6.76 1.28
C GLU A 48 -2.96 5.35 1.82
N VAL A 49 -2.38 4.50 0.98
CA VAL A 49 -1.92 3.18 1.41
C VAL A 49 -0.45 3.05 1.09
N PHE A 50 0.33 2.71 2.11
CA PHE A 50 1.74 2.41 1.98
C PHE A 50 1.96 0.91 2.09
N VAL A 51 2.74 0.37 1.15
CA VAL A 51 3.18 -1.02 1.16
C VAL A 51 4.70 -1.03 1.22
N VAL A 52 5.25 -1.74 2.20
CA VAL A 52 6.68 -2.00 2.29
C VAL A 52 6.89 -3.48 1.99
N GLY A 53 7.63 -3.78 0.93
CA GLY A 53 7.83 -5.14 0.43
C GLY A 53 9.30 -5.45 0.19
N LEU A 54 9.62 -6.74 0.18
CA LEU A 54 10.92 -7.26 -0.20
C LEU A 54 10.79 -8.08 -1.48
N GLN A 55 11.74 -7.91 -2.40
CA GLN A 55 11.93 -8.76 -3.57
C GLN A 55 13.40 -9.23 -3.59
N GLY A 56 13.66 -10.43 -3.09
CA GLY A 56 15.03 -10.86 -2.81
C GLY A 56 15.70 -9.89 -1.83
N PRO A 57 16.90 -9.35 -2.13
CA PRO A 57 17.58 -8.39 -1.26
C PRO A 57 17.05 -6.96 -1.40
N TYR A 58 16.12 -6.70 -2.33
CA TYR A 58 15.64 -5.34 -2.61
C TYR A 58 14.44 -4.98 -1.74
N LEU A 59 14.52 -3.86 -1.02
CA LEU A 59 13.39 -3.26 -0.32
C LEU A 59 12.72 -2.20 -1.19
N HIS A 60 11.39 -2.26 -1.25
CA HIS A 60 10.56 -1.32 -1.98
C HIS A 60 9.54 -0.69 -1.05
N ILE A 61 9.33 0.62 -1.21
CA ILE A 61 8.24 1.34 -0.58
C ILE A 61 7.33 1.84 -1.70
N CYS A 62 6.07 1.44 -1.63
CA CYS A 62 5.04 1.78 -2.60
C CYS A 62 4.00 2.65 -1.91
N ARG A 63 3.56 3.72 -2.57
CA ARG A 63 2.46 4.59 -2.13
C ARG A 63 1.34 4.57 -3.17
N GLY A 64 0.16 4.18 -2.74
CA GLY A 64 -1.08 4.37 -3.50
C GLY A 64 -1.87 5.52 -2.90
N PHE A 65 -2.27 6.48 -3.74
CA PHE A 65 -3.18 7.55 -3.35
C PHE A 65 -4.54 7.38 -4.04
N PHE A 66 -5.59 7.34 -3.23
CA PHE A 66 -6.96 7.11 -3.66
C PHE A 66 -7.79 8.37 -3.34
N PRO A 67 -8.07 9.21 -4.35
CA PRO A 67 -8.88 10.41 -4.16
C PRO A 67 -10.31 10.08 -3.76
N ARG A 68 -10.90 10.91 -2.88
CA ARG A 68 -12.29 10.76 -2.43
C ARG A 68 -13.28 10.62 -3.59
N ASP A 69 -13.18 11.49 -4.58
CA ASP A 69 -14.09 11.55 -5.73
C ASP A 69 -14.02 10.26 -6.56
N ARG A 70 -12.82 9.72 -6.76
CA ARG A 70 -12.62 8.44 -7.43
C ARG A 70 -13.20 7.29 -6.61
N ILE A 71 -12.92 7.24 -5.32
CA ILE A 71 -13.48 6.20 -4.45
C ILE A 71 -15.02 6.25 -4.46
N ALA A 72 -15.59 7.44 -4.31
CA ALA A 72 -17.05 7.62 -4.32
C ALA A 72 -17.67 7.22 -5.65
N ARG A 73 -17.04 7.60 -6.78
CA ARG A 73 -17.50 7.23 -8.11
C ARG A 73 -17.47 5.72 -8.34
N VAL A 74 -16.35 5.06 -8.02
CA VAL A 74 -16.19 3.60 -8.15
C VAL A 74 -17.18 2.87 -7.25
N TYR A 75 -17.41 3.37 -6.03
CA TYR A 75 -18.38 2.78 -5.11
C TYR A 75 -19.83 2.89 -5.60
N GLN A 76 -20.19 4.00 -6.24
CA GLN A 76 -21.55 4.27 -6.72
C GLN A 76 -21.86 3.64 -8.08
N HIS A 77 -20.90 3.68 -9.01
CA HIS A 77 -21.11 3.33 -10.42
C HIS A 77 -20.36 2.07 -10.85
N GLY A 78 -19.57 1.48 -9.95
CA GLY A 78 -18.65 0.39 -10.29
C GLY A 78 -17.35 0.90 -10.92
N TYR A 79 -16.47 -0.05 -11.23
CA TYR A 79 -15.20 0.23 -11.91
C TYR A 79 -15.42 0.41 -13.42
N SER A 80 -14.81 1.44 -14.00
CA SER A 80 -14.72 1.66 -15.45
C SER A 80 -13.29 1.39 -15.92
N ASP A 81 -13.11 0.94 -17.17
CA ASP A 81 -11.79 0.70 -17.76
C ASP A 81 -10.92 1.97 -17.85
N GLU A 82 -11.54 3.15 -17.74
CA GLU A 82 -10.87 4.46 -17.72
C GLU A 82 -10.40 4.87 -16.30
N GLU A 83 -10.69 4.06 -15.27
CA GLU A 83 -10.30 4.35 -13.89
C GLU A 83 -8.82 4.01 -13.64
N GLU A 84 -7.96 5.01 -13.80
CA GLU A 84 -6.55 4.88 -13.44
C GLU A 84 -6.31 5.34 -12.00
N PHE A 85 -5.32 4.79 -11.30
CA PHE A 85 -4.82 5.38 -10.05
C PHE A 85 -3.30 5.36 -10.00
N GLY A 86 -2.74 6.42 -9.41
CA GLY A 86 -1.28 6.60 -9.34
C GLY A 86 -0.67 5.69 -8.29
N LEU A 87 0.38 4.98 -8.70
CA LEU A 87 1.28 4.24 -7.81
C LEU A 87 2.67 4.85 -7.88
N GLU A 88 3.17 5.28 -6.74
CA GLU A 88 4.53 5.78 -6.60
C GLU A 88 5.40 4.71 -5.97
N PHE A 89 6.55 4.45 -6.57
CA PHE A 89 7.54 3.50 -6.06
C PHE A 89 8.83 4.24 -5.74
N THR A 90 9.43 3.92 -4.60
CA THR A 90 10.86 4.20 -4.45
C THR A 90 11.66 3.31 -5.40
N ARG A 91 12.90 3.73 -5.70
CA ARG A 91 13.88 2.78 -6.20
C ARG A 91 13.98 1.58 -5.24
N GLY A 92 14.29 0.40 -5.77
CA GLY A 92 14.64 -0.74 -4.92
C GLY A 92 15.96 -0.50 -4.21
N TYR A 93 16.00 -0.71 -2.90
CA TYR A 93 17.22 -0.62 -2.10
C TYR A 93 17.80 -2.01 -1.89
N ASN A 94 18.97 -2.30 -2.46
CA ASN A 94 19.66 -3.56 -2.22
C ASN A 94 20.25 -3.58 -0.80
N LEU A 95 19.60 -4.30 0.11
CA LEU A 95 19.95 -4.32 1.53
C LEU A 95 21.32 -4.96 1.83
N TYR A 96 21.95 -5.62 0.85
CA TYR A 96 23.32 -6.12 1.00
C TYR A 96 24.38 -5.05 0.75
N LEU A 97 24.02 -3.90 0.17
CA LEU A 97 24.91 -2.78 -0.02
C LEU A 97 24.74 -1.79 1.13
N LYS A 98 25.85 -1.42 1.79
CA LYS A 98 25.84 -0.50 2.95
C LYS A 98 25.16 0.83 2.65
N GLU A 99 25.38 1.37 1.45
CA GLU A 99 24.80 2.65 1.02
C GLU A 99 23.28 2.55 0.88
N ASP A 100 22.80 1.49 0.22
CA ASP A 100 21.36 1.26 0.07
C ASP A 100 20.70 0.89 1.39
N TRP A 101 21.37 0.19 2.28
CA TRP A 101 20.89 -0.05 3.64
C TRP A 101 20.65 1.27 4.40
N LEU A 102 21.59 2.21 4.29
CA LEU A 102 21.48 3.52 4.92
C LEU A 102 20.34 4.34 4.32
N GLU A 103 20.18 4.35 2.99
CA GLU A 103 19.08 5.02 2.30
C GLU A 103 17.72 4.39 2.62
N ALA A 104 17.63 3.05 2.66
CA ALA A 104 16.42 2.34 3.06
C ALA A 104 16.00 2.73 4.49
N THR A 105 16.95 2.78 5.41
CA THR A 105 16.69 3.19 6.81
C THR A 105 16.21 4.65 6.88
N ARG A 106 16.80 5.55 6.08
CA ARG A 106 16.34 6.94 5.97
C ARG A 106 14.92 7.02 5.42
N ALA A 107 14.61 6.27 4.36
CA ALA A 107 13.28 6.24 3.76
C ALA A 107 12.22 5.71 4.75
N LEU A 108 12.51 4.60 5.44
CA LEU A 108 11.63 4.02 6.47
C LEU A 108 11.41 4.99 7.64
N SER A 109 12.46 5.64 8.12
CA SER A 109 12.31 6.62 9.22
C SER A 109 11.50 7.86 8.81
N ARG A 110 11.60 8.30 7.54
CA ARG A 110 10.76 9.38 6.99
C ARG A 110 9.30 8.92 6.88
N LEU A 111 9.06 7.71 6.39
CA LEU A 111 7.72 7.12 6.32
C LEU A 111 7.09 7.04 7.72
N LEU A 112 7.81 6.49 8.71
CA LEU A 112 7.31 6.41 10.08
C LEU A 112 6.96 7.79 10.65
N ARG A 113 7.85 8.77 10.47
CA ARG A 113 7.58 10.16 10.89
C ARG A 113 6.34 10.74 10.22
N TYR A 114 6.15 10.48 8.93
CA TYR A 114 4.96 10.93 8.19
C TYR A 114 3.68 10.28 8.72
N LEU A 115 3.68 8.96 8.91
CA LEU A 115 2.56 8.22 9.46
C LEU A 115 2.16 8.73 10.85
N LEU A 116 3.15 9.08 11.68
CA LEU A 116 2.92 9.62 13.03
C LEU A 116 2.64 11.12 13.08
N SER A 117 2.70 11.84 11.96
CA SER A 117 2.59 13.31 11.97
C SER A 117 1.15 13.82 12.07
N GLY A 118 0.15 12.94 12.06
CA GLY A 118 -1.28 13.30 11.97
C GLY A 118 -1.69 13.91 10.62
N LYS A 119 -0.78 13.96 9.63
CA LYS A 119 -1.06 14.47 8.28
C LYS A 119 -1.29 13.34 7.26
N ALA A 120 -0.90 12.11 7.63
CA ALA A 120 -1.09 10.95 6.79
C ALA A 120 -2.58 10.67 6.61
N MET A 121 -3.02 10.45 5.37
CA MET A 121 -4.41 10.09 5.06
C MET A 121 -4.60 8.57 5.15
N VAL A 122 -3.98 7.94 6.15
CA VAL A 122 -4.02 6.50 6.35
C VAL A 122 -5.12 6.20 7.35
N ALA A 123 -6.18 5.52 6.94
CA ALA A 123 -7.18 5.04 7.88
C ALA A 123 -6.60 3.88 8.71
N ALA A 124 -6.81 3.93 10.02
CA ALA A 124 -6.26 2.94 10.94
C ALA A 124 -6.91 1.57 10.69
N VAL A 125 -6.10 0.57 10.34
CA VAL A 125 -6.53 -0.83 10.37
C VAL A 125 -6.67 -1.23 11.83
N TYR A 126 -7.87 -1.09 12.39
CA TYR A 126 -8.14 -1.62 13.72
C TYR A 126 -8.14 -3.15 13.64
N ARG A 127 -7.17 -3.80 14.29
CA ARG A 127 -7.15 -5.25 14.45
C ARG A 127 -8.29 -5.61 15.41
N ARG A 128 -9.27 -6.40 14.96
CA ARG A 128 -10.21 -7.06 15.87
C ARG A 128 -9.42 -8.02 16.76
N GLU A 129 -9.48 -7.78 18.06
CA GLU A 129 -9.23 -8.80 19.09
C GLU A 129 -10.39 -9.81 19.11
#